data_AF-A0A832MK33-F1
#
_entry.id   AF-A0A832MK33-F1
#
_cell.length_a   1.000
_cell.length_b   1.000
_cell.length_c   1.000
_cell.angle_alpha   90.00
_cell.angle_beta   90.00
_cell.angle_gamma   90.00
#
_symmetry.space_group_name_H-M   'P 1'
#
loop_
_entity.id
_entity.type
_entity.pdbx_description
1 polymer ?
#
loop_
_entity_poly.entity_id
_entity_poly.type
_entity_poly.pdbx_seq_one_letter_code
_entity_poly.pdbx_strand_id
1 'polypeptide(L)'
;MGRYREADLSKLRVGSVADRPTRVRVEDFARPLDPAAARAVLAALPDQLAARALREVVARVVAARRAGRPVLAMLGGHVVKVGVSPCLVSLMERGAVTHLAMNGAAAIHDVEIARVGRTSEDVEANLHAGTFGMVDETGDFMNDAAAEAARRGEGLGEAWGRALEACAAPHRDVSLLASAWRLGVPATVHVALGTDTIHHHPRCDGAALGACSLRDFRILAATLAEARGAVALNLGSAVLMPEVFLKALAVARNLGADLADLTTVNLDQIQHYRPRVNVVERPTRAAGAKGFALTGHHEILVPLLAAAVLAEL
;
A
#
# COMPACT_ATOMS: atom_id res chain seq x y z
N MET A 1 18.61 20.00 24.91
CA MET A 1 18.40 18.56 25.16
C MET A 1 17.18 18.39 26.05
N GLY A 2 16.36 17.36 25.78
CA GLY A 2 15.18 17.05 26.60
C GLY A 2 15.55 16.57 28.01
N ARG A 3 14.53 16.44 28.87
CA ARG A 3 14.69 15.95 30.26
C ARG A 3 15.10 14.47 30.34
N TYR A 4 14.76 13.68 29.32
CA TYR A 4 14.98 12.23 29.30
C TYR A 4 16.15 11.88 28.40
N ARG A 5 16.87 10.80 28.75
CA ARG A 5 18.00 10.30 27.96
C ARG A 5 17.48 9.63 26.69
N GLU A 6 18.07 10.00 25.57
CA GLU A 6 17.84 9.36 24.27
C GLU A 6 18.96 8.34 23.97
N ALA A 7 18.65 7.35 23.15
CA ALA A 7 19.65 6.42 22.63
C ALA A 7 20.56 7.16 21.63
N ASP A 8 21.86 6.89 21.69
CA ASP A 8 22.81 7.44 20.71
C ASP A 8 22.86 6.53 19.48
N LEU A 9 22.01 6.84 18.50
CA LEU A 9 21.85 6.02 17.29
C LEU A 9 23.11 6.05 16.39
N SER A 10 24.02 7.00 16.57
CA SER A 10 25.29 7.04 15.85
C SER A 10 26.21 5.85 16.17
N LYS A 11 25.91 5.12 17.26
CA LYS A 11 26.65 3.92 17.70
C LYS A 11 26.08 2.61 17.15
N LEU A 12 24.99 2.66 16.39
CA LEU A 12 24.43 1.47 15.77
C LEU A 12 25.40 0.88 14.74
N ARG A 13 25.46 -0.45 14.68
CA ARG A 13 26.18 -1.17 13.63
C ARG A 13 25.20 -1.52 12.54
N VAL A 14 25.43 -0.98 11.35
CA VAL A 14 24.68 -1.28 10.13
C VAL A 14 25.49 -2.24 9.26
N GLY A 15 24.80 -3.14 8.56
CA GLY A 15 25.38 -4.13 7.66
C GLY A 15 24.87 -3.96 6.23
N SER A 16 25.45 -4.73 5.30
CA SER A 16 25.04 -4.71 3.90
C SER A 16 23.79 -5.56 3.67
N VAL A 17 22.91 -5.07 2.78
CA VAL A 17 21.77 -5.84 2.26
C VAL A 17 22.21 -7.14 1.57
N ALA A 18 23.43 -7.20 1.04
CA ALA A 18 23.97 -8.38 0.36
C ALA A 18 24.09 -9.59 1.31
N ASP A 19 24.50 -9.33 2.55
CA ASP A 19 24.78 -10.33 3.59
C ASP A 19 23.53 -10.72 4.38
N ARG A 20 22.40 -10.02 4.18
CA ARG A 20 21.15 -10.28 4.89
C ARG A 20 20.35 -11.40 4.20
N PRO A 21 20.11 -12.55 4.86
CA PRO A 21 19.21 -13.57 4.33
C PRO A 21 17.76 -13.07 4.30
N THR A 22 17.06 -13.39 3.22
CA THR A 22 15.69 -12.94 2.96
C THR A 22 14.80 -14.11 2.53
N ARG A 23 13.51 -14.03 2.86
CA ARG A 23 12.53 -15.10 2.62
C ARG A 23 11.75 -14.95 1.30
N VAL A 24 11.80 -13.79 0.67
CA VAL A 24 10.99 -13.46 -0.51
C VAL A 24 11.89 -12.94 -1.62
N ARG A 25 11.71 -13.45 -2.84
CA ARG A 25 12.42 -12.99 -4.04
C ARG A 25 11.47 -12.67 -5.19
N VAL A 26 11.92 -11.87 -6.14
CA VAL A 26 11.11 -11.48 -7.32
C VAL A 26 10.71 -12.69 -8.17
N GLU A 27 11.50 -13.76 -8.18
CA GLU A 27 11.18 -14.99 -8.90
C GLU A 27 9.96 -15.73 -8.31
N ASP A 28 9.65 -15.48 -7.03
CA ASP A 28 8.50 -16.08 -6.33
C ASP A 28 7.19 -15.30 -6.60
N PHE A 29 7.27 -14.16 -7.29
CA PHE A 29 6.12 -13.29 -7.47
C PHE A 29 5.04 -13.93 -8.35
N ALA A 30 3.79 -13.63 -8.01
CA ALA A 30 2.65 -14.05 -8.78
C ALA A 30 2.70 -13.47 -10.19
N ARG A 31 2.35 -14.29 -11.17
CA ARG A 31 2.05 -13.82 -12.52
C ARG A 31 0.58 -13.38 -12.56
N PRO A 32 0.25 -12.22 -13.16
CA PRO A 32 -1.15 -11.84 -13.36
C PRO A 32 -1.93 -12.96 -14.06
N LEU A 33 -3.07 -13.35 -13.48
CA LEU A 33 -3.92 -14.40 -14.07
C LEU A 33 -4.54 -13.90 -15.38
N ASP A 34 -4.77 -14.82 -16.32
CA ASP A 34 -5.53 -14.54 -17.53
C ASP A 34 -6.96 -14.08 -17.16
N PRO A 35 -7.39 -12.89 -17.61
CA PRO A 35 -8.75 -12.40 -17.37
C PRO A 35 -9.85 -13.37 -17.84
N ALA A 36 -9.65 -14.10 -18.94
CA ALA A 36 -10.63 -15.07 -19.41
C ALA A 36 -10.77 -16.26 -18.44
N ALA A 37 -9.66 -16.76 -17.90
CA ALA A 37 -9.66 -17.80 -16.88
C ALA A 37 -10.33 -17.32 -15.58
N ALA A 38 -10.04 -16.10 -15.13
CA ALA A 38 -10.67 -15.52 -13.94
C ALA A 38 -12.19 -15.36 -14.10
N ARG A 39 -12.65 -14.94 -15.29
CA ARG A 39 -14.08 -14.87 -15.63
C ARG A 39 -14.75 -16.24 -15.56
N ALA A 40 -14.12 -17.28 -16.09
CA ALA A 40 -14.63 -18.65 -16.04
C ALA A 40 -14.75 -19.15 -14.58
N VAL A 41 -13.72 -18.91 -13.76
CA VAL A 41 -13.76 -19.23 -12.32
C VAL A 41 -14.90 -18.48 -11.64
N LEU A 42 -15.00 -17.17 -11.84
CA LEU A 42 -16.07 -16.37 -11.24
C LEU A 42 -17.46 -16.87 -11.62
N ALA A 43 -17.69 -17.23 -12.89
CA ALA A 43 -18.97 -17.75 -13.37
C ALA A 43 -19.34 -19.10 -12.73
N ALA A 44 -18.35 -19.94 -12.42
CA ALA A 44 -18.55 -21.23 -11.78
C ALA A 44 -18.83 -21.16 -10.26
N LEU A 45 -18.54 -20.03 -9.60
CA LEU A 45 -18.84 -19.86 -8.18
C LEU A 45 -20.36 -19.83 -7.89
N PRO A 46 -20.81 -20.27 -6.71
CA PRO A 46 -22.21 -20.13 -6.31
C PRO A 46 -22.58 -18.66 -6.08
N ASP A 47 -23.84 -18.29 -6.35
CA ASP A 47 -24.36 -16.95 -6.05
C ASP A 47 -24.75 -16.79 -4.57
N GLN A 48 -23.79 -17.04 -3.67
CA GLN A 48 -24.02 -17.03 -2.22
C GLN A 48 -22.84 -16.42 -1.46
N LEU A 49 -23.14 -15.78 -0.33
CA LEU A 49 -22.16 -15.32 0.68
C LEU A 49 -20.95 -14.58 0.06
N ALA A 50 -19.73 -15.00 0.39
CA ALA A 50 -18.49 -14.34 -0.05
C ALA A 50 -18.29 -14.39 -1.57
N ALA A 51 -18.78 -15.41 -2.26
CA ALA A 51 -18.71 -15.48 -3.72
C ALA A 51 -19.59 -14.40 -4.37
N ARG A 52 -20.82 -14.21 -3.86
CA ARG A 52 -21.69 -13.10 -4.27
C ARG A 52 -21.06 -11.75 -3.93
N ALA A 53 -20.47 -11.61 -2.74
CA ALA A 53 -19.77 -10.39 -2.34
C ALA A 53 -18.59 -10.06 -3.26
N LEU A 54 -17.77 -11.06 -3.63
CA LEU A 54 -16.66 -10.87 -4.57
C LEU A 54 -17.15 -10.38 -5.93
N ARG A 55 -18.17 -11.02 -6.51
CA ARG A 55 -18.79 -10.59 -7.78
C ARG A 55 -19.29 -9.15 -7.70
N GLU A 56 -19.92 -8.80 -6.58
CA GLU A 56 -20.45 -7.46 -6.36
C GLU A 56 -19.34 -6.40 -6.19
N VAL A 57 -18.22 -6.75 -5.53
CA VAL A 57 -17.03 -5.91 -5.44
C VAL A 57 -16.43 -5.66 -6.83
N VAL A 58 -16.27 -6.71 -7.64
CA VAL A 58 -15.78 -6.61 -9.01
C VAL A 58 -16.66 -5.67 -9.83
N ALA A 59 -17.99 -5.87 -9.80
CA ALA A 59 -18.93 -5.02 -10.51
C ALA A 59 -18.84 -3.54 -10.08
N ARG A 60 -18.67 -3.27 -8.78
CA ARG A 60 -18.53 -1.91 -8.25
C ARG A 60 -17.22 -1.23 -8.65
N VAL A 61 -16.11 -1.96 -8.65
CA VAL A 61 -14.82 -1.44 -9.15
C VAL A 61 -14.95 -1.07 -10.62
N VAL A 62 -15.50 -1.97 -11.45
CA VAL A 62 -15.71 -1.72 -12.89
C VAL A 62 -16.65 -0.52 -13.11
N ALA A 63 -17.77 -0.45 -12.38
CA ALA A 63 -18.71 0.66 -12.49
C ALA A 63 -18.08 2.00 -12.10
N ALA A 64 -17.33 2.05 -11.01
CA ALA A 64 -16.60 3.24 -10.58
C ALA A 64 -15.65 3.72 -11.68
N ARG A 65 -14.86 2.81 -12.27
CA ARG A 65 -13.90 3.14 -13.32
C ARG A 65 -14.56 3.58 -14.63
N ARG A 66 -15.64 2.93 -15.06
CA ARG A 66 -16.44 3.35 -16.22
C ARG A 66 -17.08 4.73 -16.04
N ALA A 67 -17.39 5.09 -14.80
CA ALA A 67 -17.88 6.43 -14.44
C ALA A 67 -16.76 7.44 -14.13
N GLY A 68 -15.49 7.09 -14.38
CA GLY A 68 -14.34 7.97 -14.12
C GLY A 68 -14.06 8.23 -12.64
N ARG A 69 -14.64 7.46 -11.71
CA ARG A 69 -14.50 7.63 -10.25
C ARG A 69 -13.24 6.93 -9.73
N PRO A 70 -12.62 7.44 -8.66
CA PRO A 70 -11.35 6.91 -8.18
C PRO A 70 -11.50 5.52 -7.55
N VAL A 71 -10.46 4.70 -7.71
CA VAL A 71 -10.29 3.41 -7.04
C VAL A 71 -8.97 3.45 -6.28
N LEU A 72 -9.07 3.56 -4.96
CA LEU A 72 -7.98 3.61 -4.00
C LEU A 72 -7.63 2.19 -3.54
N ALA A 73 -6.37 1.79 -3.66
CA ALA A 73 -5.83 0.60 -3.00
C ALA A 73 -4.94 0.99 -1.82
N MET A 74 -5.34 0.57 -0.62
CA MET A 74 -4.65 0.80 0.63
C MET A 74 -3.91 -0.48 1.05
N LEU A 75 -2.60 -0.41 1.26
CA LEU A 75 -1.74 -1.60 1.37
C LEU A 75 -1.04 -1.68 2.73
N GLY A 76 -0.97 -2.89 3.28
CA GLY A 76 -0.01 -3.27 4.31
C GLY A 76 1.17 -4.06 3.75
N GLY A 77 2.25 -4.17 4.54
CA GLY A 77 3.50 -4.80 4.09
C GLY A 77 3.38 -6.26 3.63
N HIS A 78 2.42 -7.01 4.17
CA HIS A 78 2.21 -8.41 3.77
C HIS A 78 1.89 -8.57 2.28
N VAL A 79 1.19 -7.60 1.68
CA VAL A 79 0.80 -7.64 0.26
C VAL A 79 2.02 -7.68 -0.66
N VAL A 80 3.07 -6.92 -0.34
CA VAL A 80 4.33 -6.98 -1.10
C VAL A 80 5.09 -8.27 -0.79
N LYS A 81 5.10 -8.69 0.48
CA LYS A 81 5.82 -9.90 0.93
C LYS A 81 5.32 -11.19 0.30
N VAL A 82 4.04 -11.29 -0.04
CA VAL A 82 3.50 -12.49 -0.72
C VAL A 82 3.56 -12.40 -2.24
N GLY A 83 4.26 -11.39 -2.78
CA GLY A 83 4.61 -11.33 -4.20
C GLY A 83 3.44 -11.04 -5.14
N VAL A 84 2.37 -10.40 -4.66
CA VAL A 84 1.22 -10.03 -5.52
C VAL A 84 1.33 -8.64 -6.15
N SER A 85 2.46 -7.95 -5.98
CA SER A 85 2.72 -6.63 -6.58
C SER A 85 2.45 -6.59 -8.10
N PRO A 86 2.85 -7.58 -8.92
CA PRO A 86 2.57 -7.55 -10.36
C PRO A 86 1.07 -7.50 -10.71
N CYS A 87 0.21 -8.09 -9.88
CA CYS A 87 -1.25 -8.03 -10.07
C CYS A 87 -1.77 -6.60 -9.84
N LEU A 88 -1.24 -5.89 -8.83
CA LEU A 88 -1.58 -4.50 -8.56
C LEU A 88 -1.01 -3.54 -9.61
N VAL A 89 0.21 -3.81 -10.09
CA VAL A 89 0.80 -3.08 -11.24
C VAL A 89 -0.11 -3.21 -12.46
N SER A 90 -0.58 -4.43 -12.78
CA SER A 90 -1.52 -4.67 -13.89
C SER A 90 -2.82 -3.88 -13.75
N LEU A 91 -3.34 -3.73 -12.53
CA LEU A 91 -4.51 -2.90 -12.25
C LEU A 91 -4.23 -1.41 -12.48
N MET A 92 -3.04 -0.91 -12.11
CA MET A 92 -2.66 0.49 -12.41
C MET A 92 -2.47 0.73 -13.90
N GLU A 93 -1.78 -0.18 -14.62
CA GLU A 93 -1.52 -0.06 -16.06
C GLU A 93 -2.81 -0.04 -16.89
N ARG A 94 -3.84 -0.75 -16.43
CA ARG A 94 -5.18 -0.75 -17.05
C ARG A 94 -6.09 0.35 -16.50
N GLY A 95 -5.56 1.24 -15.65
CA GLY A 95 -6.30 2.34 -15.04
C GLY A 95 -7.45 1.88 -14.13
N ALA A 96 -7.42 0.63 -13.65
CA ALA A 96 -8.41 0.07 -12.74
C ALA A 96 -8.18 0.51 -11.28
N VAL A 97 -6.92 0.69 -10.89
CA VAL A 97 -6.52 1.37 -9.64
C VAL A 97 -5.94 2.73 -10.00
N THR A 98 -6.41 3.78 -9.32
CA THR A 98 -6.06 5.17 -9.63
C THR A 98 -5.39 5.91 -8.46
N HIS A 99 -5.23 5.26 -7.30
CA HIS A 99 -4.46 5.79 -6.18
C HIS A 99 -3.91 4.62 -5.35
N LEU A 100 -2.62 4.66 -5.02
CA LEU A 100 -2.00 3.77 -4.04
C LEU A 100 -1.76 4.50 -2.72
N ALA A 101 -2.17 3.90 -1.61
CA ALA A 101 -1.80 4.39 -0.28
C ALA A 101 -1.23 3.23 0.52
N MET A 102 -0.08 3.39 1.18
CA MET A 102 0.56 2.27 1.86
C MET A 102 1.22 2.68 3.17
N ASN A 103 1.41 1.73 4.08
CA ASN A 103 2.21 1.97 5.28
C ASN A 103 3.71 1.89 4.97
N GLY A 104 4.54 2.37 5.90
CA GLY A 104 6.00 2.38 5.71
C GLY A 104 6.60 0.99 5.49
N ALA A 105 6.10 -0.05 6.15
CA ALA A 105 6.53 -1.43 5.92
C ALA A 105 6.32 -1.89 4.47
N ALA A 106 5.17 -1.60 3.86
CA ALA A 106 4.94 -1.91 2.44
C ALA A 106 5.91 -1.19 1.52
N ALA A 107 6.19 0.09 1.80
CA ALA A 107 7.13 0.87 1.01
C ALA A 107 8.58 0.36 1.14
N ILE A 108 9.02 -0.05 2.34
CA ILE A 108 10.35 -0.67 2.53
C ILE A 108 10.46 -1.94 1.69
N HIS A 109 9.47 -2.84 1.81
CA HIS A 109 9.48 -4.08 1.02
C HIS A 109 9.49 -3.81 -0.48
N ASP A 110 8.75 -2.81 -0.95
CA ASP A 110 8.71 -2.43 -2.36
C ASP A 110 10.06 -1.87 -2.85
N VAL A 111 10.70 -1.00 -2.07
CA VAL A 111 12.03 -0.44 -2.37
C VAL A 111 13.10 -1.53 -2.40
N GLU A 112 13.08 -2.46 -1.44
CA GLU A 112 14.03 -3.58 -1.39
C GLU A 112 13.87 -4.51 -2.59
N ILE A 113 12.63 -4.83 -2.97
CA ILE A 113 12.33 -5.60 -4.18
C ILE A 113 12.85 -4.87 -5.41
N ALA A 114 12.52 -3.58 -5.57
CA ALA A 114 12.93 -2.80 -6.73
C ALA A 114 14.45 -2.77 -6.92
N ARG A 115 15.20 -2.60 -5.82
CA ARG A 115 16.65 -2.40 -5.86
C ARG A 115 17.46 -3.70 -5.82
N VAL A 116 16.98 -4.71 -5.12
CA VAL A 116 17.77 -5.91 -4.76
C VAL A 116 17.09 -7.21 -5.19
N GLY A 117 15.81 -7.17 -5.59
CA GLY A 117 15.04 -8.33 -6.03
C GLY A 117 14.62 -9.26 -4.89
N ARG A 118 14.84 -8.86 -3.62
CA ARG A 118 14.54 -9.68 -2.44
C ARG A 118 14.21 -8.85 -1.21
N THR A 119 13.36 -9.38 -0.33
CA THR A 119 12.90 -8.72 0.90
C THR A 119 12.47 -9.72 1.98
N SER A 120 12.01 -9.22 3.12
CA SER A 120 11.56 -9.98 4.30
C SER A 120 12.68 -10.77 4.96
N GLU A 121 13.40 -10.11 5.86
CA GLU A 121 14.38 -10.75 6.73
C GLU A 121 13.76 -11.67 7.78
N ASP A 122 14.61 -12.50 8.39
CA ASP A 122 14.23 -13.32 9.55
C ASP A 122 14.23 -12.47 10.82
N VAL A 123 13.05 -12.03 11.24
CA VAL A 123 12.88 -11.16 12.41
C VAL A 123 13.40 -11.82 13.68
N GLU A 124 13.08 -13.10 13.90
CA GLU A 124 13.42 -13.79 15.15
C GLU A 124 14.93 -13.94 15.29
N ALA A 125 15.59 -14.42 14.23
CA ALA A 125 17.04 -14.58 14.22
C ALA A 125 17.77 -13.23 14.39
N ASN A 126 17.34 -12.20 13.65
CA ASN A 126 18.05 -10.91 13.62
C ASN A 126 17.76 -10.04 14.84
N LEU A 127 16.59 -10.20 15.49
CA LEU A 127 16.24 -9.43 16.68
C LEU A 127 17.19 -9.76 17.85
N HIS A 128 17.42 -11.05 18.10
CA HIS A 128 18.33 -11.49 19.16
C HIS A 128 19.80 -11.16 18.85
N ALA A 129 20.17 -11.11 17.57
CA ALA A 129 21.50 -10.69 17.12
C ALA A 129 21.72 -9.16 17.15
N GLY A 130 20.66 -8.37 17.32
CA GLY A 130 20.73 -6.90 17.28
C GLY A 130 20.94 -6.33 15.88
N THR A 131 20.68 -7.10 14.82
CA THR A 131 20.88 -6.73 13.42
C THR A 131 19.56 -6.51 12.66
N PHE A 132 18.41 -6.70 13.32
CA PHE A 132 17.10 -6.54 12.69
C PHE A 132 16.91 -5.13 12.12
N GLY A 133 16.68 -5.05 10.81
CA GLY A 133 16.51 -3.78 10.11
C GLY A 133 17.76 -2.91 10.00
N MET A 134 18.93 -3.37 10.47
CA MET A 134 20.18 -2.62 10.49
C MET A 134 20.90 -2.71 9.14
N VAL A 135 20.22 -2.27 8.07
CA VAL A 135 20.72 -2.31 6.69
C VAL A 135 20.98 -0.90 6.19
N ASP A 136 22.22 -0.64 5.76
CA ASP A 136 22.68 0.70 5.38
C ASP A 136 22.05 1.13 4.05
N GLU A 137 22.08 0.28 3.02
CA GLU A 137 21.76 0.71 1.66
C GLU A 137 20.27 1.05 1.47
N THR A 138 19.36 0.34 2.14
CA THR A 138 17.92 0.65 2.11
C THR A 138 17.63 1.93 2.89
N GLY A 139 18.22 2.06 4.08
CA GLY A 139 18.05 3.23 4.95
C GLY A 139 18.60 4.50 4.32
N ASP A 140 19.82 4.46 3.78
CA ASP A 140 20.45 5.55 3.02
C ASP A 140 19.54 6.03 1.89
N PHE A 141 19.13 5.11 1.01
CA PHE A 141 18.33 5.45 -0.16
C PHE A 141 17.01 6.13 0.20
N MET A 142 16.26 5.54 1.13
CA MET A 142 14.94 6.05 1.49
C MET A 142 15.02 7.39 2.25
N ASN A 143 16.00 7.54 3.15
CA ASN A 143 16.18 8.79 3.89
C ASN A 143 16.71 9.93 3.01
N ASP A 144 17.64 9.65 2.09
CA ASP A 144 18.13 10.66 1.14
C ASP A 144 17.02 11.16 0.23
N ALA A 145 16.22 10.23 -0.32
CA ALA A 145 15.07 10.58 -1.13
C ALA A 145 14.02 11.37 -0.34
N ALA A 146 13.76 11.03 0.93
CA ALA A 146 12.84 11.77 1.80
C ALA A 146 13.35 13.19 2.12
N ALA A 147 14.65 13.35 2.40
CA ALA A 147 15.26 14.65 2.64
C ALA A 147 15.22 15.54 1.40
N GLU A 148 15.43 14.96 0.21
CA GLU A 148 15.26 15.68 -1.07
C GLU A 148 13.80 16.09 -1.29
N ALA A 149 12.86 15.16 -1.08
CA ALA A 149 11.43 15.40 -1.21
C ALA A 149 10.92 16.51 -0.31
N ALA A 150 11.41 16.58 0.93
CA ALA A 150 11.06 17.65 1.85
C ALA A 150 11.44 19.03 1.29
N ARG A 151 12.61 19.15 0.64
CA ARG A 151 13.05 20.39 -0.04
C ARG A 151 12.22 20.70 -1.28
N ARG A 152 11.76 19.66 -1.99
CA ARG A 152 10.99 19.77 -3.25
C ARG A 152 9.48 19.96 -3.03
N GLY A 153 9.01 19.75 -1.79
CA GLY A 153 7.58 19.80 -1.49
C GLY A 153 6.82 18.56 -1.98
N GLU A 154 7.49 17.42 -2.09
CA GLU A 154 6.92 16.14 -2.55
C GLU A 154 6.40 15.31 -1.35
N GLY A 155 5.55 14.33 -1.65
CA GLY A 155 5.15 13.26 -0.74
C GLY A 155 6.16 12.12 -0.71
N LEU A 156 6.08 11.19 0.25
CA LEU A 156 7.02 10.06 0.32
C LEU A 156 6.79 9.06 -0.83
N GLY A 157 5.53 8.78 -1.18
CA GLY A 157 5.24 7.83 -2.25
C GLY A 157 5.76 8.31 -3.61
N GLU A 158 5.55 9.58 -3.93
CA GLU A 158 6.13 10.24 -5.10
C GLU A 158 7.67 10.22 -5.06
N ALA A 159 8.26 10.60 -3.92
CA ALA A 159 9.70 10.69 -3.77
C ALA A 159 10.43 9.37 -3.99
N TRP A 160 9.94 8.29 -3.37
CA TRP A 160 10.55 6.99 -3.48
C TRP A 160 10.30 6.36 -4.86
N GLY A 161 9.11 6.54 -5.45
CA GLY A 161 8.86 6.14 -6.83
C GLY A 161 9.80 6.84 -7.84
N ARG A 162 9.94 8.17 -7.72
CA ARG A 162 10.86 8.98 -8.51
C ARG A 162 12.31 8.52 -8.33
N ALA A 163 12.75 8.31 -7.10
CA ALA A 163 14.12 7.90 -6.80
C ALA A 163 14.45 6.51 -7.38
N LEU A 164 13.51 5.57 -7.34
CA LEU A 164 13.66 4.23 -7.91
C LEU A 164 13.81 4.28 -9.45
N GLU A 165 13.04 5.13 -10.11
CA GLU A 165 13.17 5.34 -11.55
C GLU A 165 14.47 6.07 -11.91
N ALA A 166 14.84 7.11 -11.15
CA ALA A 166 16.04 7.90 -11.39
C ALA A 166 17.33 7.08 -11.23
N CYS A 167 17.37 6.15 -10.28
CA CYS A 167 18.52 5.25 -10.10
C CYS A 167 18.48 4.01 -11.01
N ALA A 168 17.48 3.91 -11.90
CA ALA A 168 17.24 2.76 -12.76
C ALA A 168 17.27 1.42 -12.01
N ALA A 169 16.50 1.35 -10.91
CA ALA A 169 16.48 0.16 -10.05
C ALA A 169 16.20 -1.12 -10.87
N PRO A 170 16.97 -2.22 -10.67
CA PRO A 170 16.94 -3.37 -11.58
C PRO A 170 15.58 -4.06 -11.74
N HIS A 171 14.73 -4.01 -10.72
CA HIS A 171 13.40 -4.65 -10.68
C HIS A 171 12.27 -3.62 -10.51
N ARG A 172 12.47 -2.40 -11.02
CA ARG A 172 11.48 -1.31 -10.95
C ARG A 172 10.14 -1.63 -11.65
N ASP A 173 10.14 -2.57 -12.59
CA ASP A 173 8.97 -3.05 -13.32
C ASP A 173 7.95 -3.78 -12.43
N VAL A 174 8.41 -4.41 -11.35
CA VAL A 174 7.54 -5.07 -10.36
C VAL A 174 7.27 -4.23 -9.11
N SER A 175 7.89 -3.04 -9.01
CA SER A 175 7.70 -2.11 -7.90
C SER A 175 6.41 -1.31 -8.07
N LEU A 176 5.64 -1.23 -6.99
CA LEU A 176 4.42 -0.45 -6.90
C LEU A 176 4.71 1.05 -6.94
N LEU A 177 5.71 1.52 -6.19
CA LEU A 177 6.08 2.93 -6.12
C LEU A 177 6.67 3.42 -7.45
N ALA A 178 7.59 2.65 -8.04
CA ALA A 178 8.17 3.00 -9.34
C ALA A 178 7.10 2.99 -10.45
N SER A 179 6.23 1.96 -10.47
CA SER A 179 5.13 1.88 -11.43
C SER A 179 4.13 3.04 -11.26
N ALA A 180 3.77 3.39 -10.02
CA ALA A 180 2.87 4.51 -9.76
C ALA A 180 3.45 5.83 -10.29
N TRP A 181 4.73 6.11 -10.03
CA TRP A 181 5.42 7.27 -10.58
C TRP A 181 5.44 7.27 -12.11
N ARG A 182 5.85 6.16 -12.74
CA ARG A 182 5.90 6.01 -14.21
C ARG A 182 4.53 6.21 -14.88
N LEU A 183 3.46 5.77 -14.24
CA LEU A 183 2.09 5.84 -14.75
C LEU A 183 1.36 7.14 -14.38
N GLY A 184 1.97 8.01 -13.56
CA GLY A 184 1.31 9.22 -13.05
C GLY A 184 0.17 8.91 -12.07
N VAL A 185 0.18 7.74 -11.43
CA VAL A 185 -0.78 7.35 -10.40
C VAL A 185 -0.29 7.89 -9.05
N PRO A 186 -1.10 8.66 -8.31
CA PRO A 186 -0.73 9.12 -6.97
C PRO A 186 -0.41 7.93 -6.05
N ALA A 187 0.78 7.98 -5.44
CA ALA A 187 1.20 7.07 -4.39
C ALA A 187 1.46 7.84 -3.10
N THR A 188 0.88 7.40 -1.99
CA THR A 188 1.03 8.03 -0.67
C THR A 188 1.54 7.02 0.36
N VAL A 189 2.54 7.39 1.16
CA VAL A 189 3.07 6.57 2.24
C VAL A 189 2.79 7.21 3.61
N HIS A 190 2.16 6.43 4.48
CA HIS A 190 1.79 6.85 5.83
C HIS A 190 2.66 6.12 6.86
N VAL A 191 3.71 6.80 7.31
CA VAL A 191 4.69 6.27 8.25
C VAL A 191 4.15 6.36 9.68
N ALA A 192 4.42 5.34 10.48
CA ALA A 192 4.25 5.38 11.92
C ALA A 192 5.63 5.44 12.56
N LEU A 193 6.00 6.60 13.09
CA LEU A 193 7.35 6.81 13.62
C LEU A 193 7.68 5.76 14.70
N GLY A 194 8.82 5.10 14.50
CA GLY A 194 9.29 3.99 15.34
C GLY A 194 8.83 2.58 14.93
N THR A 195 8.00 2.42 13.89
CA THR A 195 7.59 1.09 13.40
C THR A 195 8.47 0.55 12.29
N ASP A 196 9.01 1.46 11.47
CA ASP A 196 9.75 1.12 10.26
C ASP A 196 11.27 1.17 10.50
N THR A 197 12.02 0.26 9.86
CA THR A 197 13.46 0.07 10.10
C THR A 197 14.29 1.29 9.71
N ILE A 198 13.81 2.11 8.78
CA ILE A 198 14.47 3.36 8.40
C ILE A 198 14.50 4.40 9.53
N HIS A 199 13.64 4.27 10.55
CA HIS A 199 13.55 5.26 11.63
C HIS A 199 14.72 5.20 12.61
N HIS A 200 15.31 4.03 12.80
CA HIS A 200 16.50 3.88 13.65
C HIS A 200 17.80 4.00 12.84
N HIS A 201 17.72 4.32 11.54
CA HIS A 201 18.89 4.58 10.71
C HIS A 201 19.58 5.90 11.12
N PRO A 202 20.92 5.98 11.20
CA PRO A 202 21.63 7.20 11.61
C PRO A 202 21.34 8.45 10.77
N ARG A 203 20.91 8.26 9.51
CA ARG A 203 20.53 9.35 8.58
C ARG A 203 19.05 9.72 8.60
N CYS A 204 18.28 9.14 9.50
CA CYS A 204 16.86 9.45 9.62
C CYS A 204 16.64 10.92 10.00
N ASP A 205 16.02 11.67 9.11
CA ASP A 205 15.52 13.02 9.38
C ASP A 205 14.01 12.95 9.66
N GLY A 206 13.65 12.96 10.94
CA GLY A 206 12.27 12.92 11.38
C GLY A 206 11.43 14.11 10.91
N ALA A 207 12.05 15.29 10.70
CA ALA A 207 11.34 16.46 10.17
C ALA A 207 10.99 16.25 8.69
N ALA A 208 11.93 15.74 7.89
CA ALA A 208 11.69 15.40 6.49
C ALA A 208 10.62 14.31 6.34
N LEU A 209 10.74 13.20 7.09
CA LEU A 209 9.76 12.11 7.07
C LEU A 209 8.36 12.59 7.47
N GLY A 210 8.26 13.33 8.57
CA GLY A 210 6.99 13.88 9.05
C GLY A 210 6.35 14.84 8.05
N ALA A 211 7.15 15.74 7.46
CA ALA A 211 6.67 16.70 6.47
C ALA A 211 6.14 16.01 5.21
N CYS A 212 6.88 15.04 4.67
CA CYS A 212 6.48 14.32 3.46
C CYS A 212 5.28 13.39 3.71
N SER A 213 5.24 12.67 4.82
CA SER A 213 4.10 11.79 5.15
C SER A 213 2.82 12.57 5.47
N LEU A 214 2.94 13.75 6.08
CA LEU A 214 1.79 14.65 6.27
C LEU A 214 1.30 15.23 4.94
N ARG A 215 2.19 15.45 3.97
CA ARG A 215 1.78 15.83 2.62
C ARG A 215 1.03 14.69 1.92
N ASP A 216 1.52 13.47 2.03
CA ASP A 216 0.84 12.27 1.56
C ASP A 216 -0.57 12.12 2.16
N PHE A 217 -0.74 12.41 3.45
CA PHE A 217 -2.06 12.48 4.07
C PHE A 217 -3.01 13.47 3.39
N ARG A 218 -2.51 14.67 3.02
CA ARG A 218 -3.31 15.68 2.32
C ARG A 218 -3.64 15.26 0.89
N ILE A 219 -2.71 14.63 0.18
CA ILE A 219 -2.93 14.06 -1.16
C ILE A 219 -4.03 12.99 -1.10
N LEU A 220 -3.96 12.08 -0.13
CA LEU A 220 -5.01 11.08 0.08
C LEU A 220 -6.38 11.72 0.38
N ALA A 221 -6.41 12.74 1.24
CA ALA A 221 -7.65 13.47 1.55
C ALA A 221 -8.25 14.17 0.32
N ALA A 222 -7.40 14.67 -0.60
CA ALA A 222 -7.84 15.24 -1.86
C ALA A 222 -8.49 14.18 -2.77
N THR A 223 -7.90 12.99 -2.91
CA THR A 223 -8.53 11.87 -3.63
C THR A 223 -9.88 11.48 -3.03
N LEU A 224 -9.97 11.46 -1.69
CA LEU A 224 -11.23 11.15 -0.99
C LEU A 224 -12.26 12.28 -1.08
N ALA A 225 -11.90 13.48 -1.56
CA ALA A 225 -12.89 14.52 -1.85
C ALA A 225 -13.85 14.10 -2.97
N GLU A 226 -13.44 13.16 -3.81
CA GLU A 226 -14.21 12.59 -4.92
C GLU A 226 -14.94 11.28 -4.55
N ALA A 227 -15.17 11.04 -3.25
CA ALA A 227 -15.64 9.75 -2.71
C ALA A 227 -16.97 9.22 -3.29
N ARG A 228 -17.83 10.07 -3.87
CA ARG A 228 -19.12 9.61 -4.42
C ARG A 228 -18.87 8.56 -5.50
N GLY A 229 -19.42 7.36 -5.37
CA GLY A 229 -19.20 6.27 -6.33
C GLY A 229 -17.75 5.80 -6.45
N ALA A 230 -16.85 6.23 -5.55
CA ALA A 230 -15.47 5.76 -5.50
C ALA A 230 -15.40 4.37 -4.86
N VAL A 231 -14.24 3.71 -4.99
CA VAL A 231 -13.94 2.47 -4.27
C VAL A 231 -12.67 2.62 -3.43
N ALA A 232 -12.72 2.18 -2.18
CA ALA A 232 -11.54 2.04 -1.31
C ALA A 232 -11.33 0.58 -0.91
N LEU A 233 -10.21 0.00 -1.36
CA LEU A 233 -9.80 -1.37 -1.07
C LEU A 233 -8.74 -1.35 0.04
N ASN A 234 -9.04 -1.89 1.22
CA ASN A 234 -8.05 -2.14 2.26
C ASN A 234 -7.48 -3.56 2.10
N LEU A 235 -6.22 -3.65 1.67
CA LEU A 235 -5.51 -4.88 1.39
C LEU A 235 -4.42 -5.09 2.46
N GLY A 236 -4.71 -5.94 3.44
CA GLY A 236 -3.70 -6.44 4.40
C GLY A 236 -3.14 -5.42 5.39
N SER A 237 -3.89 -4.36 5.72
CA SER A 237 -3.53 -3.42 6.78
C SER A 237 -4.58 -3.42 7.89
N ALA A 238 -4.19 -3.88 9.09
CA ALA A 238 -5.09 -4.04 10.22
C ALA A 238 -5.27 -2.76 11.06
N VAL A 239 -4.36 -1.78 10.97
CA VAL A 239 -4.35 -0.60 11.86
C VAL A 239 -4.05 0.69 11.11
N LEU A 240 -2.85 0.83 10.55
CA LEU A 240 -2.38 2.13 10.03
C LEU A 240 -3.25 2.66 8.90
N MET A 241 -3.49 1.87 7.85
CA MET A 241 -4.32 2.34 6.73
C MET A 241 -5.78 2.57 7.13
N PRO A 242 -6.46 1.69 7.90
CA PRO A 242 -7.80 1.99 8.43
C PRO A 242 -7.89 3.30 9.23
N GLU A 243 -6.88 3.61 10.05
CA GLU A 243 -6.85 4.85 10.83
C GLU A 243 -6.63 6.06 9.93
N VAL A 244 -5.63 6.02 9.05
CA VAL A 244 -5.33 7.10 8.10
C VAL A 244 -6.53 7.37 7.20
N PHE A 245 -7.12 6.33 6.62
CA PHE A 245 -8.30 6.42 5.76
C PHE A 245 -9.45 7.14 6.46
N LEU A 246 -9.78 6.75 7.69
CA LEU A 246 -10.87 7.38 8.42
C LEU A 246 -10.60 8.88 8.66
N LYS A 247 -9.36 9.28 8.95
CA LYS A 247 -9.01 10.69 9.18
C LYS A 247 -9.02 11.47 7.87
N ALA A 248 -8.51 10.90 6.79
CA ALA A 248 -8.52 11.51 5.47
C ALA A 248 -9.96 11.68 4.94
N LEU A 249 -10.82 10.67 5.14
CA LEU A 249 -12.24 10.73 4.82
C LEU A 249 -12.97 11.77 5.68
N ALA A 250 -12.62 11.89 6.97
CA ALA A 250 -13.18 12.94 7.82
C ALA A 250 -12.82 14.34 7.33
N VAL A 251 -11.58 14.57 6.89
CA VAL A 251 -11.15 15.82 6.24
C VAL A 251 -11.94 16.05 4.95
N ALA A 252 -12.01 15.06 4.07
CA ALA A 252 -12.78 15.15 2.82
C ALA A 252 -14.25 15.50 3.07
N ARG A 253 -14.90 14.87 4.07
CA ARG A 253 -16.27 15.19 4.47
C ARG A 253 -16.43 16.59 5.01
N ASN A 254 -15.50 17.04 5.83
CA ASN A 254 -15.52 18.41 6.34
C ASN A 254 -15.37 19.44 5.22
N LEU A 255 -14.70 19.06 4.11
CA LEU A 255 -14.54 19.88 2.91
C LEU A 255 -15.68 19.68 1.89
N GLY A 256 -16.74 18.93 2.23
CA GLY A 256 -17.95 18.83 1.42
C GLY A 256 -18.02 17.63 0.47
N ALA A 257 -17.09 16.67 0.56
CA ALA A 257 -17.14 15.44 -0.24
C ALA A 257 -18.48 14.71 -0.06
N ASP A 258 -19.10 14.19 -1.12
CA ASP A 258 -20.29 13.33 -1.07
C ASP A 258 -19.87 11.85 -0.93
N LEU A 259 -20.50 11.06 -0.05
CA LEU A 259 -20.21 9.62 0.11
C LEU A 259 -21.27 8.72 -0.52
N ALA A 260 -22.27 9.29 -1.21
CA ALA A 260 -23.25 8.48 -1.92
C ALA A 260 -22.55 7.48 -2.84
N ASP A 261 -23.03 6.24 -2.84
CA ASP A 261 -22.49 5.15 -3.67
C ASP A 261 -21.02 4.76 -3.39
N LEU A 262 -20.40 5.27 -2.31
CA LEU A 262 -19.05 4.87 -1.90
C LEU A 262 -19.01 3.38 -1.60
N THR A 263 -18.06 2.68 -2.21
CA THR A 263 -17.77 1.29 -1.90
C THR A 263 -16.50 1.17 -1.07
N THR A 264 -16.55 0.43 0.03
CA THR A 264 -15.36 0.11 0.80
C THR A 264 -15.22 -1.40 0.96
N VAL A 265 -13.99 -1.90 0.93
CA VAL A 265 -13.71 -3.33 1.01
C VAL A 265 -12.56 -3.56 1.97
N ASN A 266 -12.75 -4.43 2.97
CA ASN A 266 -11.65 -5.00 3.74
C ASN A 266 -11.32 -6.39 3.22
N LEU A 267 -10.09 -6.60 2.78
CA LEU A 267 -9.57 -7.87 2.30
C LEU A 267 -8.35 -8.27 3.13
N ASP A 268 -8.56 -9.23 4.03
CA ASP A 268 -7.55 -9.66 4.99
C ASP A 268 -7.74 -11.12 5.40
N GLN A 269 -6.70 -11.74 5.95
CA GLN A 269 -6.73 -13.12 6.47
C GLN A 269 -7.60 -13.24 7.72
N ILE A 270 -7.68 -12.15 8.49
CA ILE A 270 -8.41 -12.06 9.74
C ILE A 270 -9.19 -10.74 9.77
N GLN A 271 -10.44 -10.80 10.23
CA GLN A 271 -11.26 -9.60 10.39
C GLN A 271 -10.98 -8.92 11.74
N HIS A 272 -10.30 -7.78 11.71
CA HIS A 272 -9.97 -6.99 12.89
C HIS A 272 -11.01 -5.88 13.17
N TYR A 273 -11.03 -5.39 14.41
CA TYR A 273 -11.93 -4.30 14.82
C TYR A 273 -11.77 -3.04 13.96
N ARG A 274 -10.53 -2.57 13.74
CA ARG A 274 -10.31 -1.29 13.04
C ARG A 274 -10.72 -1.34 11.57
N PRO A 275 -10.33 -2.33 10.74
CA PRO A 275 -10.81 -2.40 9.36
C PRO A 275 -12.33 -2.58 9.28
N ARG A 276 -12.92 -3.44 10.12
CA ARG A 276 -14.38 -3.61 10.17
C ARG A 276 -15.09 -2.29 10.45
N VAL A 277 -14.68 -1.56 11.49
CA VAL A 277 -15.40 -0.36 11.91
C VAL A 277 -15.04 0.87 11.05
N ASN A 278 -13.76 1.09 10.75
CA ASN A 278 -13.27 2.31 10.13
C ASN A 278 -13.24 2.27 8.61
N VAL A 279 -13.22 1.08 8.00
CA VAL A 279 -13.28 0.92 6.54
C VAL A 279 -14.67 0.46 6.14
N VAL A 280 -15.19 -0.62 6.75
CA VAL A 280 -16.41 -1.28 6.26
C VAL A 280 -17.70 -0.63 6.77
N GLU A 281 -17.80 -0.25 8.04
CA GLU A 281 -19.10 0.14 8.64
C GLU A 281 -19.35 1.66 8.69
N ARG A 282 -18.43 2.45 9.27
CA ARG A 282 -18.62 3.91 9.45
C ARG A 282 -18.70 4.67 8.11
N PRO A 283 -17.84 4.40 7.11
CA PRO A 283 -17.81 5.16 5.86
C PRO A 283 -19.04 4.97 4.97
N THR A 284 -19.77 3.85 5.11
CA THR A 284 -20.79 3.43 4.15
C THR A 284 -22.21 3.57 4.68
N ARG A 285 -22.47 4.66 5.42
CA ARG A 285 -23.81 4.99 5.95
C ARG A 285 -24.63 5.89 5.00
N ALA A 286 -24.02 6.42 3.95
CA ALA A 286 -24.68 7.25 2.96
C ALA A 286 -25.54 6.40 2.00
N ALA A 287 -26.45 7.07 1.27
CA ALA A 287 -27.30 6.40 0.29
C ALA A 287 -26.47 5.67 -0.78
N GLY A 288 -26.82 4.42 -1.07
CA GLY A 288 -26.14 3.58 -2.07
C GLY A 288 -24.74 3.09 -1.67
N ALA A 289 -24.14 3.65 -0.62
CA ALA A 289 -22.83 3.24 -0.14
C ALA A 289 -22.87 1.81 0.43
N LYS A 290 -21.79 1.05 0.24
CA LYS A 290 -21.73 -0.35 0.68
C LYS A 290 -20.34 -0.80 1.08
N GLY A 291 -20.26 -1.42 2.25
CA GLY A 291 -19.04 -2.02 2.80
C GLY A 291 -19.01 -3.54 2.58
N PHE A 292 -17.83 -4.09 2.30
CA PHE A 292 -17.59 -5.52 2.13
C PHE A 292 -16.43 -6.00 3.01
N ALA A 293 -16.55 -7.22 3.51
CA ALA A 293 -15.45 -7.95 4.16
C ALA A 293 -15.23 -9.27 3.42
N LEU A 294 -14.04 -9.44 2.84
CA LEU A 294 -13.59 -10.67 2.21
C LEU A 294 -12.43 -11.23 3.04
N THR A 295 -12.60 -12.46 3.54
CA THR A 295 -11.60 -13.10 4.39
C THR A 295 -10.84 -14.17 3.62
N GLY A 296 -9.52 -14.08 3.59
CA GLY A 296 -8.65 -15.08 2.98
C GLY A 296 -7.24 -14.56 2.72
N HIS A 297 -6.37 -15.47 2.28
CA HIS A 297 -4.95 -15.18 2.02
C HIS A 297 -4.77 -14.28 0.79
N HIS A 298 -3.84 -13.32 0.89
CA HIS A 298 -3.64 -12.26 -0.11
C HIS A 298 -3.09 -12.82 -1.43
N GLU A 299 -2.20 -13.82 -1.34
CA GLU A 299 -1.62 -14.57 -2.46
C GLU A 299 -2.66 -15.32 -3.31
N ILE A 300 -3.89 -15.50 -2.80
CA ILE A 300 -5.01 -16.11 -3.54
C ILE A 300 -6.01 -15.03 -3.95
N LEU A 301 -6.45 -14.21 -2.99
CA LEU A 301 -7.54 -13.28 -3.20
C LEU A 301 -7.17 -12.07 -4.07
N VAL A 302 -5.95 -11.54 -3.95
CA VAL A 302 -5.53 -10.36 -4.72
C VAL A 302 -5.37 -10.69 -6.21
N PRO A 303 -4.70 -11.78 -6.62
CA PRO A 303 -4.63 -12.16 -8.04
C PRO A 303 -6.00 -12.44 -8.65
N LEU A 304 -6.88 -13.14 -7.91
CA LEU A 304 -8.23 -13.44 -8.36
C LEU A 304 -9.07 -12.16 -8.54
N LEU A 305 -9.06 -11.25 -7.55
CA LEU A 305 -9.76 -9.98 -7.64
C LEU A 305 -9.22 -9.13 -8.79
N ALA A 306 -7.91 -9.05 -8.94
CA ALA A 306 -7.28 -8.26 -9.98
C ALA A 306 -7.69 -8.74 -11.38
N ALA A 307 -7.53 -10.03 -11.66
CA ALA A 307 -7.88 -10.58 -12.96
C ALA A 307 -9.39 -10.55 -13.24
N ALA A 308 -10.23 -10.73 -12.21
CA ALA A 308 -11.67 -10.58 -12.32
C ALA A 308 -12.09 -9.15 -12.72
N VAL A 309 -11.48 -8.13 -12.09
CA VAL A 309 -11.73 -6.72 -12.45
C VAL A 309 -11.28 -6.46 -13.88
N LEU A 310 -10.08 -6.91 -14.26
CA LEU A 310 -9.54 -6.71 -15.61
C LEU A 310 -10.35 -7.45 -16.68
N ALA A 311 -10.99 -8.56 -16.34
CA ALA A 311 -11.85 -9.27 -17.28
C ALA A 311 -13.06 -8.44 -17.68
N GLU A 312 -13.59 -7.63 -16.74
CA GLU A 312 -14.86 -6.91 -16.88
C GLU A 312 -14.70 -5.42 -17.22
N LEU A 313 -13.49 -4.87 -17.18
CA LEU A 313 -13.20 -3.45 -17.46
C LEU A 313 -13.41 -3.14 -18.94
#